data_AF-A0AAV3ZQC6-F1
#
_entry.id   AF-A0AAV3ZQC6-F1
#
_cell.length_a   1.000
_cell.length_b   1.000
_cell.length_c   1.000
_cell.angle_alpha   90.00
_cell.angle_beta   90.00
_cell.angle_gamma   90.00
#
_symmetry.space_group_name_H-M   'P 1'
#
loop_
_entity.id
_entity.type
_entity.pdbx_description
1 polymer ?
#
loop_
_entity_poly.entity_id
_entity_poly.type
_entity_poly.pdbx_seq_one_letter_code
_entity_poly.pdbx_strand_id
1 'polypeptide(L)'
;MGLGKKPTLHDQWTRHPVLHSSFAPEVIVRERPLSILAFLHINDNATFVPHGQPDHDPIQKIRPFVDYLNAKFEEVCQPQQEVCIDEAMIPFKGRSRFNVYMKDKLIK
;
A
#
# COMPACT_ATOMS: atom_id res chain seq x y z
N MET A 1 -9.61 -3.94 -4.73
CA MET A 1 -10.84 -3.12 -4.84
C MET A 1 -11.59 -3.20 -3.53
N GLY A 2 -11.82 -2.05 -2.87
CA GLY A 2 -12.27 -1.98 -1.47
C GLY A 2 -13.70 -2.46 -1.24
N LEU A 3 -14.65 -1.91 -2.01
CA LEU A 3 -16.08 -2.24 -1.90
C LEU A 3 -16.42 -3.57 -2.57
N GLY A 4 -15.98 -3.78 -3.82
CA GLY A 4 -16.18 -5.02 -4.57
C GLY A 4 -14.99 -5.98 -4.45
N LYS A 5 -14.84 -6.65 -3.30
CA LYS A 5 -13.77 -7.63 -3.12
C LYS A 5 -14.03 -8.85 -4.02
N LYS A 6 -13.06 -9.18 -4.86
CA LYS A 6 -13.02 -10.41 -5.67
C LYS A 6 -11.84 -11.28 -5.21
N PRO A 7 -11.86 -12.61 -5.48
CA PRO A 7 -10.82 -13.51 -4.99
C PRO A 7 -9.42 -13.10 -5.43
N THR A 8 -9.26 -12.67 -6.68
CA THR A 8 -8.01 -12.14 -7.22
C THR A 8 -8.21 -10.77 -7.85
N LEU A 9 -7.10 -10.08 -8.13
CA LEU A 9 -7.11 -8.82 -8.85
C LEU A 9 -7.62 -8.98 -10.29
N HIS A 10 -7.30 -10.10 -10.95
CA HIS A 10 -7.71 -10.35 -12.34
C HIS A 10 -9.22 -10.56 -12.46
N ASP A 11 -9.86 -11.11 -11.42
CA ASP A 11 -11.30 -11.34 -11.38
C ASP A 11 -12.14 -10.06 -11.44
N GLN A 12 -11.51 -8.89 -11.28
CA GLN A 12 -12.20 -7.60 -11.46
C GLN A 12 -12.65 -7.38 -12.92
N TRP A 13 -12.03 -8.07 -13.89
CA TRP A 13 -12.39 -8.02 -15.31
C TRP A 13 -13.00 -9.33 -15.84
N THR A 14 -13.40 -10.24 -14.95
CA THR A 14 -13.96 -11.53 -15.38
C THR A 14 -15.35 -11.37 -15.98
N ARG A 15 -15.66 -12.21 -16.98
CA ARG A 15 -17.01 -12.38 -17.54
C ARG A 15 -17.78 -13.54 -16.89
N HIS A 16 -17.18 -14.22 -15.91
CA HIS A 16 -17.86 -15.30 -15.20
C HIS A 16 -19.10 -14.77 -14.46
N PRO A 17 -20.31 -15.32 -14.68
CA PRO A 17 -21.57 -14.73 -14.18
C PRO A 17 -21.58 -14.42 -12.68
N VAL A 18 -21.02 -15.30 -11.86
CA VAL A 18 -20.96 -15.14 -10.39
C VAL A 18 -20.04 -14.00 -9.94
N LEU A 19 -18.98 -13.75 -10.70
CA LEU A 19 -17.93 -12.80 -10.34
C LEU A 19 -17.96 -11.54 -11.20
N HIS A 20 -18.84 -11.46 -12.19
CA HIS A 20 -18.89 -10.34 -13.10
C HIS A 20 -19.21 -9.03 -12.37
N SER A 21 -18.60 -7.95 -12.83
CA SER A 21 -18.83 -6.57 -12.39
C SER A 21 -18.59 -5.66 -13.58
N SER A 22 -19.51 -4.75 -13.87
CA SER A 22 -19.40 -3.86 -15.02
C SER A 22 -18.40 -2.72 -14.78
N PHE A 23 -18.21 -2.32 -13.53
CA PHE A 23 -17.45 -1.12 -13.16
C PHE A 23 -15.99 -1.13 -13.64
N ALA A 24 -15.21 -2.16 -13.29
CA ALA A 24 -13.78 -2.19 -13.62
C ALA A 24 -13.52 -2.21 -15.14
N PRO A 25 -14.19 -3.07 -15.94
CA PRO A 25 -14.07 -3.06 -17.40
C PRO A 25 -14.49 -1.75 -18.08
N GLU A 26 -15.48 -1.03 -17.55
CA GLU A 26 -15.94 0.25 -18.09
C GLU A 26 -14.96 1.39 -17.82
N VAL A 27 -14.28 1.37 -16.67
CA VAL A 27 -13.39 2.45 -16.24
C VAL A 27 -11.99 2.31 -16.82
N ILE A 28 -11.43 1.10 -16.83
CA ILE A 28 -10.04 0.88 -17.26
C ILE A 28 -9.84 -0.53 -17.81
N VAL A 29 -9.06 -0.65 -18.88
CA VAL A 29 -8.72 -1.95 -19.47
C VAL A 29 -7.75 -2.70 -18.54
N ARG A 30 -7.97 -4.00 -18.33
CA ARG A 30 -7.24 -4.87 -17.37
C ARG A 30 -5.72 -4.71 -17.37
N GLU A 31 -5.10 -4.58 -18.54
CA GLU A 31 -3.65 -4.52 -18.69
C GLU A 31 -3.04 -3.24 -18.10
N ARG A 32 -3.80 -2.13 -18.14
CA ARG A 32 -3.34 -0.81 -17.71
C ARG A 32 -3.13 -0.69 -16.19
N PRO A 33 -4.05 -1.09 -15.29
CA PRO A 33 -3.78 -1.05 -13.86
C PRO A 33 -2.72 -2.07 -13.45
N LEU A 34 -2.64 -3.23 -14.12
CA LEU A 34 -1.58 -4.21 -13.86
C LEU A 34 -0.19 -3.65 -14.19
N SER A 35 -0.04 -2.94 -15.31
CA SER A 35 1.23 -2.29 -15.65
C SER A 35 1.57 -1.17 -14.67
N ILE A 36 0.60 -0.34 -14.28
CA ILE A 36 0.81 0.68 -13.24
C ILE A 36 1.31 0.02 -11.95
N LEU A 37 0.64 -1.04 -11.48
CA LEU A 37 1.01 -1.73 -10.25
C LEU A 37 2.42 -2.36 -10.32
N ALA A 38 2.81 -2.87 -11.49
CA ALA A 38 4.14 -3.46 -11.69
C ALA A 38 5.27 -2.43 -11.73
N PHE A 39 5.00 -1.23 -12.23
CA PHE A 39 6.01 -0.19 -12.47
C PHE A 39 5.84 1.06 -11.58
N LEU A 40 4.99 0.99 -10.56
CA LEU A 40 4.79 2.11 -9.64
C LEU A 40 6.08 2.40 -8.86
N HIS A 41 6.58 3.63 -9.01
CA HIS A 41 7.81 4.10 -8.40
C HIS A 41 7.61 5.52 -7.90
N ILE A 42 8.00 5.79 -6.65
CA ILE A 42 7.65 7.01 -5.92
C ILE A 42 8.87 7.91 -5.65
N ASN A 43 10.06 7.34 -5.48
CA ASN A 43 11.26 8.10 -5.15
C ASN A 43 12.48 7.66 -5.98
N ASP A 44 13.29 8.61 -6.45
CA ASP A 44 14.42 8.37 -7.34
C ASP A 44 15.44 7.37 -6.76
N ASN A 45 15.71 6.30 -7.51
CA ASN A 45 16.67 5.27 -7.11
C ASN A 45 18.12 5.77 -7.17
N ALA A 46 18.42 6.85 -7.90
CA ALA A 46 19.76 7.43 -7.92
C ALA A 46 20.17 8.01 -6.55
N THR A 47 19.20 8.35 -5.72
CA THR A 47 19.43 8.85 -4.35
C THR A 47 19.60 7.72 -3.33
N PHE A 48 19.40 6.46 -3.73
CA PHE A 48 19.33 5.32 -2.80
C PHE A 48 20.63 5.12 -2.03
N VAL A 49 20.53 5.14 -0.69
CA VAL A 49 21.66 4.88 0.20
C VAL A 49 21.68 3.41 0.60
N PRO A 50 22.77 2.66 0.33
CA PRO A 50 22.88 1.26 0.71
C PRO A 50 22.83 1.04 2.23
N HIS A 51 22.38 -0.15 2.61
CA HIS A 51 22.35 -0.55 4.01
C HIS A 51 23.74 -0.53 4.65
N GLY A 52 23.83 0.01 5.87
CA GLY A 52 25.07 0.09 6.64
C GLY A 52 25.91 1.34 6.34
N GLN A 53 25.47 2.19 5.43
CA GLN A 53 26.04 3.52 5.23
C GLN A 53 25.35 4.54 6.15
N PRO A 54 26.04 5.65 6.48
CA PRO A 54 25.40 6.82 7.07
C PRO A 54 24.18 7.25 6.23
N ASP A 55 23.13 7.71 6.89
CA ASP A 55 21.88 8.19 6.26
C ASP A 55 21.05 7.12 5.51
N HIS A 56 21.33 5.83 5.74
CA HIS A 56 20.46 4.77 5.23
C HIS A 56 19.06 4.88 5.84
N ASP A 57 18.08 5.21 5.00
CA ASP A 57 16.66 5.16 5.33
C ASP A 57 16.00 3.89 4.76
N PRO A 58 15.57 2.95 5.62
CA PRO A 58 14.94 1.71 5.19
C PRO A 58 13.66 1.89 4.35
N ILE A 59 12.93 2.99 4.48
CA ILE A 59 11.71 3.29 3.68
C ILE A 59 11.91 4.38 2.62
N GLN A 60 13.16 4.70 2.27
CA GLN A 60 13.51 5.76 1.33
C GLN A 60 12.67 5.74 0.03
N LYS A 61 12.39 4.55 -0.50
CA LYS A 61 11.61 4.37 -1.76
C LYS A 61 10.21 4.98 -1.74
N ILE A 62 9.62 5.17 -0.56
CA ILE A 62 8.28 5.75 -0.39
C ILE A 62 8.29 7.02 0.48
N ARG A 63 9.48 7.45 0.94
CA ARG A 63 9.66 8.55 1.89
C ARG A 63 8.92 9.84 1.49
N PRO A 64 9.03 10.35 0.24
CA PRO A 64 8.34 11.58 -0.15
C PRO A 64 6.82 11.49 0.00
N PHE A 65 6.24 10.31 -0.24
CA PHE A 65 4.82 10.08 -0.11
C PHE A 65 4.37 10.02 1.36
N VAL A 66 5.16 9.34 2.20
CA VAL A 66 4.88 9.26 3.65
C VAL A 66 4.96 10.65 4.29
N ASP A 67 6.01 11.41 3.97
CA ASP A 67 6.21 12.75 4.55
C ASP A 67 5.10 13.72 4.11
N TYR A 68 4.70 13.66 2.83
CA TYR A 68 3.57 14.43 2.32
C TYR A 68 2.27 14.10 3.06
N LEU A 69 1.96 12.81 3.25
CA LEU A 69 0.75 12.38 3.95
C LEU A 69 0.77 12.80 5.42
N ASN A 70 1.89 12.62 6.12
CA ASN A 70 2.01 13.01 7.53
C ASN A 70 1.80 14.52 7.69
N ALA A 71 2.45 15.34 6.86
CA ALA A 71 2.25 16.78 6.87
C ALA A 71 0.79 17.17 6.60
N LYS A 72 0.13 16.49 5.65
CA LYS A 72 -1.29 16.74 5.36
C LYS A 72 -2.23 16.28 6.45
N PHE A 73 -1.96 15.16 7.11
CA PHE A 73 -2.77 14.69 8.22
C PHE A 73 -2.62 15.60 9.43
N GLU A 74 -1.43 16.13 9.70
CA GLU A 74 -1.23 17.12 10.76
C GLU A 74 -1.98 18.43 10.49
N GLU A 75 -1.99 18.89 9.23
CA GLU A 75 -2.73 20.09 8.82
C GLU A 75 -4.26 19.92 8.95
N VAL A 76 -4.79 18.76 8.55
CA VAL A 76 -6.23 18.55 8.38
C VAL A 76 -6.89 17.89 9.61
N CYS A 77 -6.15 17.08 10.37
CA CYS A 77 -6.69 16.32 11.50
C CYS A 77 -6.32 16.99 12.83
N GLN A 78 -7.28 17.71 13.42
CA GLN A 78 -7.13 18.24 14.77
C GLN A 78 -7.61 17.21 15.80
N PRO A 79 -6.73 16.73 16.71
CA PRO A 79 -7.13 15.79 17.74
C PRO A 79 -8.13 16.44 18.70
N GLN A 80 -9.07 15.63 19.20
CA GLN A 80 -9.98 16.02 20.26
C GLN A 80 -9.35 15.77 21.64
N GLN A 81 -10.11 15.97 22.71
CA GLN A 81 -9.61 15.84 24.09
C GLN A 81 -9.01 14.47 24.41
N GLU A 82 -9.55 13.41 23.80
CA GLU A 82 -9.12 12.03 24.03
C GLU A 82 -8.47 11.47 22.78
N VAL A 83 -7.24 10.96 22.92
CA VAL A 83 -6.46 10.34 21.85
C VAL A 83 -5.99 8.98 22.30
N CYS A 84 -6.15 7.98 21.43
CA CYS A 84 -5.60 6.65 21.61
C CYS A 84 -4.42 6.46 20.67
N ILE A 85 -3.30 5.96 21.19
CA ILE A 85 -2.10 5.63 20.42
C ILE A 85 -1.94 4.11 20.47
N ASP A 86 -1.94 3.48 19.31
CA ASP A 86 -1.78 2.04 19.16
C ASP A 86 -1.06 1.73 17.84
N GLU A 87 -0.56 0.50 17.73
CA GLU A 87 0.18 0.01 16.58
C GLU A 87 -0.73 -0.72 15.58
N ALA A 88 -0.87 -0.15 14.38
CA ALA A 88 -1.48 -0.84 13.25
C ALA A 88 -0.47 -1.75 12.54
N MET A 89 -0.90 -2.96 12.20
CA MET A 89 -0.09 -3.93 11.45
C MET A 89 -0.65 -4.13 10.05
N ILE A 90 0.22 -4.07 9.04
CA ILE A 90 -0.15 -4.30 7.64
C ILE A 90 0.32 -5.71 7.24
N PRO A 91 -0.58 -6.63 6.85
CA PRO A 91 -0.18 -7.95 6.38
C PRO A 91 0.71 -7.84 5.14
N PHE A 92 1.92 -8.41 5.22
CA PHE A 92 2.82 -8.50 4.09
C PHE A 92 3.62 -9.80 4.11
N LYS A 93 3.60 -10.54 3.00
CA LYS A 93 4.30 -11.84 2.83
C LYS A 93 5.46 -11.80 1.83
N GLY A 94 6.06 -10.64 1.61
CA GLY A 94 7.24 -10.48 0.76
C GLY A 94 8.54 -10.46 1.56
N ARG A 95 9.67 -10.34 0.85
CA ARG A 95 10.99 -10.15 1.47
C ARG A 95 11.12 -8.69 1.91
N SER A 96 10.86 -8.44 3.18
CA SER A 96 11.04 -7.14 3.81
C SER A 96 11.67 -7.34 5.19
N ARG A 97 12.66 -6.50 5.53
CA ARG A 97 13.32 -6.55 6.84
C ARG A 97 12.44 -6.01 7.97
N PHE A 98 11.37 -5.29 7.64
CA PHE A 98 10.41 -4.77 8.61
C PHE A 98 9.33 -5.76 9.00
N ASN A 99 9.31 -6.95 8.39
CA ASN A 99 8.30 -7.94 8.71
C ASN A 99 8.52 -8.43 10.13
N VAL A 100 7.58 -8.10 11.02
CA VAL A 100 7.54 -8.58 12.40
C VAL A 100 6.54 -9.72 12.49
N TYR A 101 6.95 -10.83 13.09
CA TYR A 101 6.04 -11.91 13.44
C TYR A 101 5.42 -11.64 14.81
N MET A 102 4.09 -11.49 14.86
CA MET A 102 3.33 -11.36 16.11
C MET A 102 2.40 -12.55 16.25
N LYS A 103 2.69 -13.45 17.20
CA LYS A 103 1.93 -14.69 17.42
C LYS A 103 0.46 -14.42 17.79
N ASP A 104 0.20 -13.33 18.52
CA ASP A 104 -1.10 -13.03 19.11
C ASP A 104 -2.01 -12.21 18.17
N LYS A 105 -1.52 -11.77 17.01
CA LYS A 105 -2.33 -11.08 16.01
C LYS A 105 -2.80 -12.07 14.93
N LEU A 106 -4.11 -12.11 14.68
CA LEU A 106 -4.75 -12.90 13.60
C LEU A 106 -4.48 -12.29 12.22
N ILE A 107 -3.21 -12.27 11.81
CA ILE A 107 -2.80 -11.77 10.49
C ILE A 107 -2.27 -12.98 9.72
N LYS A 108 -3.19 -13.65 9.01
CA LYS A 108 -2.85 -14.79 8.14
C LYS A 108 -2.23 -14.35 6.83
#